data_AF-Q0YSG8-F1
#
_entry.id   AF-Q0YSG8-F1
#
_cell.length_a   1.000
_cell.length_b   1.000
_cell.length_c   1.000
_cell.angle_alpha   90.00
_cell.angle_beta   90.00
_cell.angle_gamma   90.00
#
_symmetry.space_group_name_H-M   'P 1'
#
loop_
_entity.id
_entity.type
_entity.pdbx_description
1 polymer ?
#
loop_
_entity_poly.entity_id
_entity_poly.type
_entity_poly.pdbx_seq_one_letter_code
_entity_poly.pdbx_strand_id
1 'polypeptide(L)'
;MSVRQFTIFGNKYRIGSYILLIRLSCSVKLAFGRFQCGTLITIPSGEYLYIGSALGKEKSTGSPLARRVIRHASRSEERKPHKIRPALLKLFSGNDFAGNSNRAPSGKKIRWHIDYLLDLPEAEITHIVIMRSPLKLEHNLSELLESSNATSIVAPHLGAGDTRNSTHLLKITDQKQILDLLHHAIPEMVKVRD
;
A
#
# COMPACT_ATOMS: atom_id res chain seq x y z
N MET A 1 -2.89 -20.38 -14.62
CA MET A 1 -2.76 -18.99 -15.15
C MET A 1 -2.21 -18.12 -14.03
N SER A 2 -1.09 -17.43 -14.26
CA SER A 2 -0.52 -16.51 -13.25
C SER A 2 -1.45 -15.30 -13.12
N VAL A 3 -2.11 -15.13 -11.97
CA VAL A 3 -2.88 -13.92 -11.67
C VAL A 3 -1.90 -12.74 -11.68
N ARG A 4 -2.17 -11.70 -12.48
CA ARG A 4 -1.34 -10.49 -12.47
C ARG A 4 -1.36 -9.92 -11.06
N GLN A 5 -0.20 -9.77 -10.43
CA GLN A 5 -0.06 -9.28 -9.04
C GLN A 5 -0.07 -7.74 -8.94
N PHE A 6 -0.14 -7.06 -10.08
CA PHE A 6 -0.04 -5.60 -10.19
C PHE A 6 -1.09 -5.05 -11.15
N THR A 7 -1.73 -3.95 -10.75
CA THR A 7 -2.52 -3.08 -11.63
C THR A 7 -1.85 -1.72 -11.64
N ILE A 8 -1.57 -1.14 -12.82
CA ILE A 8 -0.78 0.09 -12.94
C ILE A 8 -1.56 1.12 -13.76
N PHE A 9 -1.68 2.32 -13.21
CA PHE A 9 -2.28 3.49 -13.85
C PHE A 9 -1.25 4.63 -13.95
N GLY A 10 -1.33 5.41 -15.03
CA GLY A 10 -0.32 6.42 -15.37
C GLY A 10 1.00 5.81 -15.85
N ASN A 11 1.89 6.61 -16.45
CA ASN A 11 3.14 6.06 -17.03
C ASN A 11 4.42 6.88 -16.76
N LYS A 12 4.34 8.22 -16.59
CA LYS A 12 5.54 9.08 -16.58
C LYS A 12 6.11 9.40 -15.20
N TYR A 13 5.32 9.26 -14.14
CA TYR A 13 5.74 9.71 -12.81
C TYR A 13 6.47 8.63 -12.02
N ARG A 14 7.51 9.03 -11.29
CA ARG A 14 8.25 8.18 -10.33
C ARG A 14 7.70 8.25 -8.90
N ILE A 15 6.64 9.03 -8.75
CA ILE A 15 5.89 9.34 -7.54
C ILE A 15 4.43 8.96 -7.74
N GLY A 16 3.68 8.92 -6.64
CA GLY A 16 2.23 8.79 -6.68
C GLY A 16 1.66 8.01 -5.52
N SER A 17 0.49 7.43 -5.73
CA SER A 17 -0.24 6.66 -4.72
C SER A 17 -0.18 5.16 -5.02
N TYR A 18 -0.50 4.36 -4.01
CA TYR A 18 -0.63 2.91 -4.15
C TYR A 18 -1.70 2.38 -3.20
N ILE A 19 -2.27 1.23 -3.55
CA ILE A 19 -3.11 0.42 -2.67
C ILE A 19 -2.46 -0.95 -2.54
N LEU A 20 -2.27 -1.42 -1.30
CA LEU A 20 -1.81 -2.77 -1.01
C LEU A 20 -3.03 -3.62 -0.68
N LEU A 21 -3.23 -4.74 -1.37
CA LEU A 21 -4.19 -5.77 -0.99
C LEU A 21 -3.45 -6.79 -0.14
N ILE A 22 -3.98 -7.08 1.04
CA ILE A 22 -3.30 -7.81 2.09
C ILE A 22 -4.21 -8.92 2.59
N ARG A 23 -3.71 -10.15 2.54
CA ARG A 23 -4.35 -11.29 3.19
C ARG A 23 -3.72 -11.52 4.56
N LEU A 24 -4.56 -11.66 5.58
CA LEU A 24 -4.17 -12.07 6.92
C LEU A 24 -4.70 -13.49 7.20
N SER A 25 -3.80 -14.45 7.41
CA SER A 25 -4.15 -15.88 7.50
C SER A 25 -4.84 -16.29 8.80
N CYS A 26 -4.61 -15.60 9.91
CA CYS A 26 -5.28 -15.85 11.19
C CYS A 26 -5.52 -14.54 11.95
N SER A 27 -6.44 -14.55 12.91
CA SER A 27 -6.72 -13.38 13.73
C SER A 27 -5.54 -13.06 14.64
N VAL A 28 -5.14 -11.79 14.71
CA VAL A 28 -4.01 -11.31 15.52
C VAL A 28 -4.43 -10.19 16.45
N LYS A 29 -3.72 -10.02 17.57
CA LYS A 29 -3.80 -8.82 18.41
C LYS A 29 -2.54 -8.01 18.20
N LEU A 30 -2.70 -6.77 17.73
CA LEU A 30 -1.58 -5.94 17.30
C LEU A 30 -1.71 -4.52 17.80
N ALA A 31 -0.60 -3.96 18.30
CA ALA A 31 -0.46 -2.54 18.56
C ALA A 31 0.21 -1.86 17.36
N PHE A 32 -0.38 -0.79 16.87
CA PHE A 32 0.13 -0.01 15.74
C PHE A 32 1.03 1.13 16.24
N GLY A 33 2.14 0.79 16.88
CA GLY A 33 3.04 1.79 17.48
C GLY A 33 2.37 2.57 18.61
N ARG A 34 2.32 3.91 18.52
CA ARG A 34 1.65 4.78 19.51
C ARG A 34 0.18 5.04 19.18
N PHE A 35 -0.35 4.50 18.09
CA PHE A 35 -1.76 4.64 17.73
C PHE A 35 -2.64 4.16 18.90
N GLN A 36 -3.64 4.97 19.26
CA GLN A 36 -4.48 4.73 20.44
C GLN A 36 -3.66 4.40 21.70
N CYS A 37 -2.59 5.16 21.95
CA CYS A 37 -1.69 4.97 23.10
C CYS A 37 -1.01 3.59 23.13
N GLY A 38 -0.88 2.90 21.98
CA GLY A 38 -0.30 1.56 21.89
C GLY A 38 -1.25 0.44 22.32
N THR A 39 -2.56 0.72 22.34
CA THR A 39 -3.58 -0.30 22.64
C THR A 39 -3.54 -1.44 21.61
N LEU A 40 -3.69 -2.67 22.10
CA LEU A 40 -3.83 -3.85 21.25
C LEU A 40 -5.21 -3.86 20.60
N ILE A 41 -5.23 -3.93 19.26
CA ILE A 41 -6.44 -4.05 18.46
C ILE A 41 -6.52 -5.48 17.95
N THR A 42 -7.70 -6.09 18.02
CA THR A 42 -7.93 -7.41 17.40
C THR A 42 -8.20 -7.21 15.92
N ILE A 43 -7.37 -7.81 15.08
CA ILE A 43 -7.50 -7.82 13.62
C ILE A 43 -7.91 -9.24 13.20
N PRO A 44 -9.18 -9.46 12.82
CA PRO A 44 -9.64 -10.78 12.39
C PRO A 44 -8.89 -11.29 11.15
N SER A 45 -8.85 -12.60 10.92
CA SER A 45 -8.41 -13.11 9.61
C SER A 45 -9.29 -12.59 8.47
N GLY A 46 -8.71 -12.55 7.27
CA GLY A 46 -9.41 -12.12 6.06
C GLY A 46 -8.56 -11.24 5.16
N GLU A 47 -9.23 -10.50 4.28
CA GLU A 47 -8.61 -9.63 3.30
C GLU A 47 -8.75 -8.16 3.73
N TYR A 48 -7.73 -7.37 3.39
CA TYR A 48 -7.60 -5.97 3.76
C TYR A 48 -7.04 -5.17 2.59
N LEU A 49 -7.29 -3.86 2.60
CA LEU A 49 -6.59 -2.92 1.75
C LEU A 49 -5.92 -1.83 2.57
N TYR A 50 -4.79 -1.34 2.08
CA TYR A 50 -4.10 -0.18 2.64
C TYR A 50 -3.84 0.88 1.57
N ILE A 51 -4.22 2.13 1.84
CA ILE A 51 -3.99 3.29 0.98
C ILE A 51 -2.73 4.04 1.44
N GLY A 52 -1.84 4.36 0.52
CA GLY A 52 -0.71 5.23 0.82
C GLY A 52 -0.16 5.96 -0.40
N SER A 53 0.74 6.91 -0.15
CA SER A 53 1.40 7.69 -1.21
C SER A 53 2.89 7.84 -0.98
N ALA A 54 3.57 8.26 -2.05
CA ALA A 54 5.00 8.52 -2.13
C ALA A 54 5.26 9.67 -3.10
N LEU A 55 4.98 10.90 -2.65
CA LEU A 55 5.07 12.11 -3.49
C LEU A 55 6.44 12.78 -3.52
N GLY A 56 7.36 12.41 -2.61
CA GLY A 56 8.76 12.88 -2.62
C GLY A 56 8.93 14.41 -2.53
N LYS A 57 10.14 14.88 -2.78
CA LYS A 57 10.46 16.30 -3.05
C LYS A 57 10.95 16.38 -4.50
N GLU A 58 10.66 17.47 -5.22
CA GLU A 58 10.95 17.64 -6.66
C GLU A 58 12.39 17.28 -7.07
N LYS A 59 13.38 17.48 -6.19
CA LYS A 59 14.81 17.23 -6.46
C LYS A 59 15.30 15.79 -6.20
N SER A 60 14.41 14.82 -5.95
CA SER A 60 14.84 13.46 -5.63
C SER A 60 15.28 12.70 -6.89
N THR A 61 16.54 12.25 -6.94
CA THR A 61 17.15 11.54 -8.09
C THR A 61 16.69 10.09 -8.27
N GLY A 62 15.72 9.60 -7.49
CA GLY A 62 15.24 8.21 -7.57
C GLY A 62 13.74 8.11 -7.74
N SER A 63 13.19 6.90 -7.50
CA SER A 63 11.74 6.71 -7.41
C SER A 63 11.28 6.54 -5.97
N PRO A 64 10.68 7.58 -5.37
CA PRO A 64 10.02 7.48 -4.06
C PRO A 64 8.96 6.38 -4.02
N LEU A 65 8.15 6.25 -5.09
CA LEU A 65 7.09 5.25 -5.18
C LEU A 65 7.65 3.83 -5.13
N ALA A 66 8.59 3.49 -6.02
CA ALA A 66 9.21 2.16 -6.04
C ALA A 66 9.82 1.81 -4.68
N ARG A 67 10.61 2.73 -4.10
CA ARG A 67 11.24 2.52 -2.79
C ARG A 67 10.22 2.29 -1.68
N ARG A 68 9.11 3.03 -1.67
CA ARG A 68 8.08 2.88 -0.63
C ARG A 68 7.34 1.55 -0.74
N VAL A 69 6.90 1.18 -1.94
CA VAL A 69 6.19 -0.08 -2.15
C VAL A 69 7.11 -1.29 -1.90
N ILE A 70 8.37 -1.25 -2.36
CA ILE A 70 9.38 -2.31 -2.10
C ILE A 70 9.62 -2.46 -0.60
N ARG A 71 9.63 -1.35 0.14
CA ARG A 71 9.81 -1.36 1.59
C ARG A 71 8.62 -1.97 2.32
N HIS A 72 7.38 -1.74 1.89
CA HIS A 72 6.22 -2.43 2.43
C HIS A 72 6.28 -3.94 2.17
N ALA A 73 6.74 -4.35 0.99
CA ALA A 73 6.95 -5.77 0.66
C ALA A 73 8.17 -6.42 1.36
N SER A 74 8.93 -5.66 2.16
CA SER A 74 10.04 -6.15 2.97
C SER A 74 9.61 -6.22 4.45
N ARG A 75 10.17 -7.19 5.19
CA ARG A 75 10.01 -7.30 6.65
C ARG A 75 11.29 -6.85 7.37
N SER A 76 11.18 -6.59 8.66
CA SER A 76 12.27 -6.24 9.57
C SER A 76 13.11 -7.47 9.93
N GLU A 77 14.28 -7.23 10.52
CA GLU A 77 15.24 -8.28 10.90
C GLU A 77 15.60 -9.19 9.71
N GLU A 78 15.86 -10.48 9.97
CA GLU A 78 16.10 -11.51 8.95
C GLU A 78 14.80 -12.20 8.49
N ARG A 79 13.63 -11.61 8.77
CA ARG A 79 12.35 -12.19 8.37
C ARG A 79 12.27 -12.25 6.84
N LYS A 80 11.74 -13.37 6.34
CA LYS A 80 11.52 -13.56 4.90
C LYS A 80 10.58 -12.45 4.40
N PRO A 81 10.87 -11.79 3.27
CA PRO A 81 9.98 -10.79 2.71
C PRO A 81 8.67 -11.39 2.19
N HIS A 82 7.69 -10.54 1.88
CA HIS A 82 6.45 -10.95 1.23
C HIS A 82 6.71 -11.63 -0.11
N LYS A 83 5.87 -12.60 -0.48
CA LYS A 83 6.03 -13.41 -1.70
C LYS A 83 6.01 -12.58 -2.99
N ILE A 84 5.34 -11.41 -2.96
CA ILE A 84 5.25 -10.49 -4.10
C ILE A 84 6.56 -9.72 -4.37
N ARG A 85 7.47 -9.64 -3.40
CA ARG A 85 8.65 -8.75 -3.47
C ARG A 85 9.57 -9.02 -4.67
N PRO A 86 9.90 -10.27 -5.05
CA PRO A 86 10.75 -10.50 -6.23
C PRO A 86 10.10 -10.00 -7.53
N ALA A 87 8.80 -10.20 -7.70
CA ALA A 87 8.05 -9.69 -8.84
C ALA A 87 8.02 -8.16 -8.86
N LEU A 88 7.90 -7.53 -7.69
CA LEU A 88 7.94 -6.08 -7.52
C LEU A 88 9.31 -5.48 -7.86
N LEU A 89 10.40 -6.14 -7.45
CA LEU A 89 11.75 -5.74 -7.85
C LEU A 89 11.91 -5.79 -9.37
N LYS A 90 11.47 -6.89 -10.00
CA LYS A 90 11.50 -7.02 -11.46
C LYS A 90 10.68 -5.93 -12.16
N LEU A 91 9.49 -5.60 -11.64
CA LEU A 91 8.64 -4.53 -12.16
C LEU A 91 9.38 -3.19 -12.19
N PHE A 92 10.08 -2.86 -11.11
CA PHE A 92 10.83 -1.60 -10.97
C PHE A 92 12.30 -1.68 -11.43
N SER A 93 12.72 -2.75 -12.11
CA SER A 93 14.06 -2.87 -12.69
C SER A 93 14.15 -2.43 -14.15
N GLY A 94 13.03 -2.14 -14.82
CA GLY A 94 13.02 -1.62 -16.20
C GLY A 94 13.58 -0.19 -16.33
N ASN A 95 13.87 0.23 -17.57
CA ASN A 95 14.54 1.50 -17.96
C ASN A 95 14.01 2.79 -17.29
N ASP A 96 12.81 2.78 -16.70
CA ASP A 96 12.23 3.92 -15.96
C ASP A 96 12.88 4.20 -14.59
N PHE A 97 13.56 3.22 -14.00
CA PHE A 97 13.92 3.20 -12.58
C PHE A 97 15.42 2.95 -12.31
N ALA A 98 16.27 3.07 -13.34
CA ALA A 98 17.72 2.91 -13.26
C ALA A 98 18.37 4.00 -12.38
N GLY A 99 18.31 3.78 -11.07
CA GLY A 99 19.16 4.39 -10.06
C GLY A 99 19.54 3.30 -9.08
N ASN A 100 20.83 3.12 -8.82
CA ASN A 100 21.52 2.00 -8.18
C ASN A 100 21.11 1.66 -6.71
N SER A 101 19.82 1.69 -6.38
CA SER A 101 19.29 1.71 -5.01
C SER A 101 17.94 0.97 -4.83
N ASN A 102 17.66 -0.07 -5.63
CA ASN A 102 16.55 -1.00 -5.37
C ASN A 102 16.92 -2.13 -4.38
N ARG A 103 17.98 -1.94 -3.58
CA ARG A 103 18.29 -2.84 -2.47
C ARG A 103 17.42 -2.43 -1.28
N ALA A 104 16.69 -3.40 -0.71
CA ALA A 104 16.09 -3.15 0.59
C ALA A 104 17.23 -2.86 1.59
N PRO A 105 17.08 -1.85 2.47
CA PRO A 105 18.05 -1.63 3.53
C PRO A 105 18.17 -2.90 4.39
N SER A 106 19.39 -3.25 4.82
CA SER A 106 19.56 -4.21 5.91
C SER A 106 18.86 -3.66 7.16
N GLY A 107 17.94 -4.43 7.74
CA GLY A 107 17.15 -4.02 8.90
C GLY A 107 16.10 -2.94 8.61
N LYS A 108 14.94 -3.32 8.05
CA LYS A 108 13.78 -2.42 7.96
C LYS A 108 13.35 -1.99 9.38
N LYS A 109 13.62 -0.74 9.76
CA LYS A 109 12.99 -0.13 10.95
C LYS A 109 11.49 0.03 10.70
N ILE A 110 10.61 -0.15 11.68
CA ILE A 110 9.18 0.13 11.52
C ILE A 110 8.96 1.65 11.41
N ARG A 111 8.18 2.13 10.43
CA ARG A 111 7.95 3.58 10.21
C ARG A 111 6.48 3.97 10.10
N TRP A 112 5.65 3.16 9.47
CA TRP A 112 4.22 3.45 9.29
C TRP A 112 3.36 2.48 10.10
N HIS A 113 2.14 2.86 10.45
CA HIS A 113 1.22 1.94 11.14
C HIS A 113 1.10 0.61 10.38
N ILE A 114 0.91 0.66 9.06
CA ILE A 114 0.79 -0.56 8.26
C ILE A 114 2.04 -1.46 8.31
N ASP A 115 3.23 -0.91 8.60
CA ASP A 115 4.43 -1.74 8.73
C ASP A 115 4.31 -2.74 9.88
N TYR A 116 3.61 -2.40 10.97
CA TYR A 116 3.39 -3.34 12.09
C TYR A 116 2.61 -4.59 11.64
N LEU A 117 1.59 -4.41 10.79
CA LEU A 117 0.80 -5.51 10.25
C LEU A 117 1.60 -6.30 9.22
N LEU A 118 2.28 -5.61 8.30
CA LEU A 118 3.04 -6.23 7.22
C LEU A 118 4.29 -6.98 7.73
N ASP A 119 4.81 -6.62 8.90
CA ASP A 119 5.94 -7.34 9.50
C ASP A 119 5.57 -8.74 10.01
N LEU A 120 4.27 -8.99 10.20
CA LEU A 120 3.77 -10.29 10.64
C LEU A 120 3.94 -11.36 9.53
N PRO A 121 4.37 -12.59 9.87
CA PRO A 121 4.41 -13.69 8.90
C PRO A 121 3.01 -14.11 8.41
N GLU A 122 1.95 -13.82 9.18
CA GLU A 122 0.55 -14.09 8.85
C GLU A 122 -0.01 -13.15 7.77
N ALA A 123 0.61 -11.98 7.60
CA ALA A 123 0.18 -10.97 6.63
C ALA A 123 0.96 -11.13 5.32
N GLU A 124 0.27 -11.25 4.20
CA GLU A 124 0.87 -11.29 2.87
C GLU A 124 0.24 -10.26 1.93
N ILE A 125 1.08 -9.46 1.27
CA ILE A 125 0.62 -8.59 0.17
C ILE A 125 0.34 -9.49 -1.04
N THR A 126 -0.91 -9.55 -1.46
CA THR A 126 -1.40 -10.41 -2.54
C THR A 126 -1.46 -9.68 -3.88
N HIS A 127 -1.76 -8.38 -3.86
CA HIS A 127 -1.87 -7.55 -5.05
C HIS A 127 -1.49 -6.09 -4.74
N ILE A 128 -1.02 -5.34 -5.74
CA ILE A 128 -0.73 -3.92 -5.58
C ILE A 128 -1.33 -3.13 -6.75
N VAL A 129 -2.11 -2.12 -6.42
CA VAL A 129 -2.58 -1.11 -7.37
C VAL A 129 -1.63 0.09 -7.28
N ILE A 130 -1.00 0.46 -8.39
CA ILE A 130 0.02 1.51 -8.47
C ILE A 130 -0.54 2.64 -9.34
N MET A 131 -0.54 3.86 -8.80
CA MET A 131 -0.99 5.06 -9.50
C MET A 131 0.19 6.02 -9.64
N ARG A 132 0.80 6.04 -10.83
CA ARG A 132 1.92 6.94 -11.17
C ARG A 132 1.36 8.32 -11.52
N SER A 133 1.28 9.21 -10.55
CA SER A 133 0.70 10.56 -10.69
C SER A 133 1.31 11.52 -9.66
N PRO A 134 1.42 12.83 -9.94
CA PRO A 134 1.85 13.82 -8.95
C PRO A 134 0.70 14.25 -8.03
N LEU A 135 -0.54 13.86 -8.36
CA LEU A 135 -1.74 14.25 -7.63
C LEU A 135 -1.81 13.58 -6.26
N LYS A 136 -2.35 14.30 -5.27
CA LYS A 136 -2.68 13.77 -3.95
C LYS A 136 -4.00 13.01 -4.03
N LEU A 137 -3.94 11.69 -4.17
CA LEU A 137 -5.13 10.84 -4.37
C LEU A 137 -5.67 10.20 -3.09
N GLU A 138 -4.95 10.27 -1.97
CA GLU A 138 -5.30 9.51 -0.75
C GLU A 138 -6.72 9.81 -0.26
N HIS A 139 -7.12 11.09 -0.24
CA HIS A 139 -8.46 11.48 0.20
C HIS A 139 -9.56 10.92 -0.69
N ASN A 140 -9.47 11.14 -2.00
CA ASN A 140 -10.45 10.64 -2.98
C ASN A 140 -10.54 9.10 -2.98
N LEU A 141 -9.40 8.42 -2.78
CA LEU A 141 -9.36 6.96 -2.66
C LEU A 141 -10.03 6.48 -1.36
N SER A 142 -9.78 7.17 -0.25
CA SER A 142 -10.42 6.85 1.04
C SER A 142 -11.93 6.98 0.93
N GLU A 143 -12.42 8.11 0.40
CA GLU A 143 -13.85 8.37 0.24
C GLU A 143 -14.53 7.35 -0.69
N LEU A 144 -13.91 7.04 -1.84
CA LEU A 144 -14.40 6.02 -2.77
C LEU A 144 -14.48 4.64 -2.11
N LEU A 145 -13.47 4.25 -1.35
CA LEU A 145 -13.40 2.90 -0.78
C LEU A 145 -14.28 2.76 0.47
N GLU A 146 -14.35 3.79 1.33
CA GLU A 146 -15.22 3.83 2.50
C GLU A 146 -16.71 3.84 2.13
N SER A 147 -17.07 4.38 0.96
CA SER A 147 -18.46 4.34 0.44
C SER A 147 -18.86 3.01 -0.19
N SER A 148 -17.91 2.09 -0.41
CA SER A 148 -18.21 0.76 -0.97
C SER A 148 -18.77 -0.18 0.08
N ASN A 149 -19.85 -0.90 -0.26
CA ASN A 149 -20.41 -1.95 0.59
C ASN A 149 -19.48 -3.16 0.80
N ALA A 150 -18.39 -3.23 0.03
CA ALA A 150 -17.40 -4.30 0.12
C ALA A 150 -16.32 -4.02 1.17
N THR A 151 -16.31 -2.84 1.80
CA THR A 151 -15.30 -2.45 2.78
C THR A 151 -15.89 -2.20 4.17
N SER A 152 -15.05 -2.31 5.19
CA SER A 152 -15.36 -1.83 6.53
C SER A 152 -14.13 -1.28 7.24
N ILE A 153 -14.35 -0.30 8.11
CA ILE A 153 -13.30 0.37 8.87
C ILE A 153 -12.78 -0.58 9.95
N VAL A 154 -11.45 -0.81 9.97
CA VAL A 154 -10.79 -1.63 11.00
C VAL A 154 -10.71 -0.87 12.32
N ALA A 155 -10.20 0.36 12.26
CA ALA A 155 -10.18 1.30 13.36
C ALA A 155 -10.15 2.72 12.77
N PRO A 156 -10.98 3.65 13.27
CA PRO A 156 -11.02 5.02 12.75
C PRO A 156 -9.65 5.69 12.78
N HIS A 157 -9.27 6.37 11.70
CA HIS A 157 -8.00 7.11 11.55
C HIS A 157 -6.74 6.23 11.48
N LEU A 158 -6.88 4.91 11.43
CA LEU A 158 -5.73 4.02 11.35
C LEU A 158 -4.99 4.19 10.01
N GLY A 159 -3.72 4.60 10.12
CA GLY A 159 -2.82 4.77 8.97
C GLY A 159 -2.89 6.13 8.26
N ALA A 160 -3.80 7.02 8.67
CA ALA A 160 -4.03 8.35 8.09
C ALA A 160 -3.31 9.48 8.83
N GLY A 161 -2.04 9.28 9.19
CA GLY A 161 -1.31 10.24 10.04
C GLY A 161 -1.22 11.67 9.47
N ASP A 162 -1.35 11.82 8.15
CA ASP A 162 -1.23 13.09 7.43
C ASP A 162 -2.59 13.74 7.06
N THR A 163 -3.73 13.06 7.29
CA THR A 163 -5.07 13.52 6.91
C THR A 163 -6.04 13.44 8.08
N ARG A 164 -6.72 14.55 8.39
CA ARG A 164 -7.50 14.68 9.64
C ARG A 164 -8.70 13.71 9.76
N ASN A 165 -9.21 13.16 8.65
CA ASN A 165 -10.51 12.46 8.61
C ASN A 165 -10.53 11.14 7.79
N SER A 166 -9.40 10.56 7.41
CA SER A 166 -9.41 9.34 6.55
C SER A 166 -9.03 8.09 7.34
N THR A 167 -9.48 6.91 6.90
CA THR A 167 -8.92 5.64 7.40
C THR A 167 -8.24 4.91 6.26
N HIS A 168 -6.93 4.69 6.39
CA HIS A 168 -6.16 4.13 5.28
C HIS A 168 -6.12 2.60 5.29
N LEU A 169 -6.47 1.94 6.40
CA LEU A 169 -6.57 0.47 6.49
C LEU A 169 -8.04 0.04 6.61
N LEU A 170 -8.56 -0.62 5.59
CA LEU A 170 -9.92 -1.14 5.53
C LEU A 170 -9.91 -2.66 5.41
N LYS A 171 -10.88 -3.33 6.03
CA LYS A 171 -11.18 -4.73 5.75
C LYS A 171 -12.00 -4.80 4.47
N ILE A 172 -11.79 -5.84 3.67
CA ILE A 172 -12.59 -6.09 2.46
C ILE A 172 -13.25 -7.46 2.52
N THR A 173 -14.42 -7.56 1.90
CA THR A 173 -15.19 -8.80 1.79
C THR A 173 -15.09 -9.43 0.39
N ASP A 174 -14.90 -8.61 -0.64
CA ASP A 174 -14.72 -9.05 -2.03
C ASP A 174 -13.58 -8.30 -2.72
N GLN A 175 -12.45 -8.98 -2.90
CA GLN A 175 -11.28 -8.40 -3.58
C GLN A 175 -11.56 -8.08 -5.06
N LYS A 176 -12.36 -8.91 -5.75
CA LYS A 176 -12.65 -8.71 -7.17
C LYS A 176 -13.49 -7.46 -7.36
N GLN A 177 -14.55 -7.29 -6.57
CA GLN A 177 -15.40 -6.10 -6.60
C GLN A 177 -14.58 -4.82 -6.37
N ILE A 178 -13.62 -4.86 -5.43
CA ILE A 178 -12.72 -3.72 -5.18
C ILE A 178 -11.81 -3.44 -6.38
N LEU A 179 -11.21 -4.47 -6.98
CA LEU A 179 -10.36 -4.28 -8.16
C LEU A 179 -11.15 -3.74 -9.35
N ASP A 180 -12.37 -4.22 -9.56
CA ASP A 180 -13.28 -3.73 -10.61
C ASP A 180 -13.64 -2.25 -10.35
N LEU A 181 -14.02 -1.88 -9.12
CA LEU A 181 -14.30 -0.49 -8.74
C LEU A 181 -13.11 0.42 -9.05
N LEU A 182 -11.90 0.03 -8.62
CA LEU A 182 -10.68 0.80 -8.83
C LEU A 182 -10.32 0.92 -10.32
N HIS A 183 -10.55 -0.13 -11.11
CA HIS A 183 -10.31 -0.11 -12.55
C HIS A 183 -11.16 0.93 -13.28
N HIS A 184 -12.41 1.13 -12.84
CA HIS A 184 -13.31 2.13 -13.41
C HIS A 184 -13.02 3.55 -12.91
N ALA A 185 -12.71 3.72 -11.62
CA ALA A 185 -12.59 5.05 -11.00
C ALA A 185 -11.21 5.72 -11.19
N ILE A 186 -10.11 4.95 -11.06
CA ILE A 186 -8.76 5.52 -11.07
C ILE A 186 -8.40 6.25 -12.38
N PRO A 187 -8.77 5.79 -13.59
CA PRO A 187 -8.42 6.47 -14.82
C PRO A 187 -8.79 7.96 -14.84
N GLU A 188 -9.94 8.33 -14.28
CA GLU A 188 -10.36 9.73 -14.16
C GLU A 188 -9.57 10.48 -13.09
N MET A 189 -9.26 9.83 -11.96
CA MET A 189 -8.53 10.44 -10.85
C MET A 189 -7.07 10.78 -11.19
N VAL A 190 -6.43 10.03 -12.10
CA VAL A 190 -5.02 10.23 -12.46
C VAL A 190 -4.81 11.19 -13.64
N LYS A 191 -5.88 11.69 -14.27
CA LYS A 191 -5.79 12.69 -15.34
C LYS A 191 -5.25 14.01 -14.77
N VAL A 192 -4.02 14.34 -15.15
CA VAL A 192 -3.46 15.67 -14.94
C VAL A 192 -4.07 16.56 -16.03
N ARG A 193 -4.86 17.56 -15.64
CA ARG A 193 -5.31 18.60 -16.57
C ARG A 193 -4.11 19.50 -16.87
N ASP A 194 -3.77 19.62 -18.15
CA ASP A 194 -2.72 20.52 -18.64
C ASP A 194 -3.14 21.99 -18.47
#